data_AF-A0A0F9N8N8-F1
#
_entry.id   AF-A0A0F9N8N8-F1
#
_cell.length_a   1.000
_cell.length_b   1.000
_cell.length_c   1.000
_cell.angle_alpha   90.00
_cell.angle_beta   90.00
_cell.angle_gamma   90.00
#
_symmetry.space_group_name_H-M   'P 1'
#
loop_
_entity.id
_entity.type
_entity.pdbx_description
1 polymer ?
#
loop_
_entity_poly.entity_id
_entity_poly.type
_entity_poly.pdbx_seq_one_letter_code
_entity_poly.pdbx_strand_id
1 'polypeptide(L)'
;MSLNKTPIEWALNPDGTPGYTWNPITGCLNGCSYCYARKLANTRLRKIYLSNPNWDTRTPEGNWPDQDTYPNLNPFYPRFWVDRLEDVLHRKIDSPLKGIFTCDMSDLFGIGIPEEWTRQVLGAIETNFYDRFYLLTKQPQNLAKFSPFPDNCFVGVSATNQHQFDEAVKYLKEVKATVKYISFEPLLERIDISSSIGYNTEYESKKQREHSLHNGRSGRIGDRLGRQNLEGQGSQVGQVERGQQDNPLPETKGRERHGEISPSEDDGERSALPCSSSQAGMVSSEREDTRGNDNQPQGWQLKGQPPREYGTSNIQPADTTRNSSSGEDIPERQTRSLSWAIIGSQTGTKDELRKVLQKWNLDRNFNIPSLTMTHYSGSKWTLQPKIEWVQEIVQACDKAGIPVFLKKNLNPLLLPHVKEYPFLFNKERIDSFGNWGLRQEMPGIEL
;
A
#
# COMPACT_ATOMS: atom_id res chain seq x y z
N MET A 1 5.24 13.14 23.01
CA MET A 1 5.70 11.74 23.18
C MET A 1 6.80 11.50 22.14
N SER A 2 7.42 10.33 22.07
CA SER A 2 8.47 10.05 21.06
C SER A 2 7.94 9.21 19.89
N LEU A 3 8.49 9.46 18.70
CA LEU A 3 8.27 8.64 17.51
C LEU A 3 8.63 7.17 17.75
N ASN A 4 7.87 6.24 17.15
CA ASN A 4 8.11 4.80 17.29
C ASN A 4 9.08 4.31 16.21
N LYS A 5 10.13 3.58 16.57
CA LYS A 5 10.97 2.88 15.57
C LYS A 5 10.12 1.85 14.82
N THR A 6 10.31 1.75 13.51
CA THR A 6 9.50 0.88 12.65
C THR A 6 10.29 -0.30 12.08
N PRO A 7 9.68 -1.51 12.01
CA PRO A 7 10.23 -2.62 11.24
C PRO A 7 9.89 -2.52 9.73
N ILE A 8 9.19 -1.46 9.30
CA ILE A 8 8.82 -1.24 7.89
C ILE A 8 10.08 -0.88 7.11
N GLU A 9 10.54 -1.83 6.34
CA GLU A 9 11.85 -1.84 5.68
C GLU A 9 12.09 -0.74 4.64
N TRP A 10 11.04 -0.19 4.06
CA TRP A 10 11.15 0.92 3.10
C TRP A 10 11.09 2.30 3.78
N ALA A 11 10.66 2.36 5.05
CA ALA A 11 10.63 3.58 5.85
C ALA A 11 12.01 3.76 6.52
N LEU A 12 12.99 4.17 5.71
CA LEU A 12 14.38 4.35 6.14
C LEU A 12 14.69 5.81 6.40
N ASN A 13 15.59 6.06 7.35
CA ASN A 13 16.28 7.33 7.50
C ASN A 13 17.17 7.60 6.26
N PRO A 14 17.57 8.85 6.00
CA PRO A 14 18.46 9.16 4.88
C PRO A 14 19.79 8.40 4.89
N ASP A 15 20.30 8.02 6.06
CA ASP A 15 21.51 7.21 6.22
C ASP A 15 21.29 5.70 5.98
N GLY A 16 20.07 5.29 5.63
CA GLY A 16 19.69 3.89 5.40
C GLY A 16 19.37 3.08 6.65
N THR A 17 19.45 3.67 7.85
CA THR A 17 19.04 3.00 9.09
C THR A 17 17.51 2.93 9.23
N PRO A 18 16.96 2.03 10.08
CA PRO A 18 15.52 1.93 10.28
C PRO A 18 14.91 3.25 10.76
N GLY A 19 13.83 3.68 10.09
CA GLY A 19 13.13 4.90 10.41
C GLY A 19 12.07 4.73 11.50
N TYR A 20 11.05 5.57 11.42
CA TYR A 20 10.03 5.73 12.44
C TYR A 20 8.62 5.70 11.86
N THR A 21 7.62 5.48 12.70
CA THR A 21 6.22 5.79 12.40
C THR A 21 5.67 6.89 13.29
N TRP A 22 4.71 7.61 12.73
CA TRP A 22 3.99 8.69 13.39
C TRP A 22 2.50 8.60 13.06
N ASN A 23 1.64 8.56 14.07
CA ASN A 23 0.20 8.36 13.91
C ASN A 23 -0.60 9.48 14.58
N PRO A 24 -0.67 10.67 13.97
CA PRO A 24 -1.59 11.72 14.42
C PRO A 24 -3.04 11.32 14.18
N ILE A 25 -3.30 10.40 13.24
CA ILE A 25 -4.61 9.80 12.99
C ILE A 25 -4.51 8.29 13.17
N THR A 26 -5.54 7.68 13.76
CA THR A 26 -5.70 6.21 13.82
C THR A 26 -7.08 5.81 13.32
N GLY A 27 -7.21 4.60 12.76
CA GLY A 27 -8.49 4.14 12.23
C GLY A 27 -8.64 4.41 10.73
N CYS A 28 -9.44 3.60 10.05
CA CYS A 28 -9.60 3.67 8.60
C CYS A 28 -10.85 2.92 8.13
N LEU A 29 -11.53 3.46 7.12
CA LEU A 29 -12.82 2.96 6.65
C LEU A 29 -12.77 2.34 5.23
N ASN A 30 -11.56 2.15 4.68
CA ASN A 30 -11.33 1.51 3.38
C ASN A 30 -11.75 0.03 3.29
N GLY A 31 -12.00 -0.63 4.41
CA GLY A 31 -12.57 -1.99 4.40
C GLY A 31 -11.71 -3.15 3.91
N CYS A 32 -10.39 -2.96 3.81
CA CYS A 32 -9.49 -4.02 3.31
C CYS A 32 -9.58 -5.29 4.17
N SER A 33 -9.84 -6.44 3.53
CA SER A 33 -9.92 -7.76 4.18
C SER A 33 -8.63 -8.20 4.87
N TYR A 34 -7.50 -7.65 4.43
CA TYR A 34 -6.14 -7.96 4.86
C TYR A 34 -5.54 -6.91 5.81
N CYS A 35 -6.34 -5.99 6.35
CA CYS A 35 -5.86 -4.85 7.13
C CYS A 35 -5.29 -5.27 8.50
N TYR A 36 -3.98 -5.16 8.68
CA TYR A 36 -3.34 -5.43 9.98
C TYR A 36 -3.74 -4.41 11.06
N ALA A 37 -3.88 -3.12 10.69
CA ALA A 37 -4.22 -2.05 11.63
C ALA A 37 -5.62 -2.26 12.23
N ARG A 38 -6.59 -2.72 11.43
CA ARG A 38 -7.94 -3.09 11.89
C ARG A 38 -7.91 -4.22 12.92
N LYS A 39 -7.08 -5.24 12.70
CA LYS A 39 -6.89 -6.33 13.67
C LYS A 39 -6.34 -5.81 14.98
N LEU A 40 -5.30 -4.97 14.94
CA LEU A 40 -4.70 -4.41 16.15
C LEU A 40 -5.67 -3.52 16.93
N ALA A 41 -6.43 -2.68 16.22
CA ALA A 41 -7.49 -1.84 16.79
C ALA A 41 -8.60 -2.66 17.45
N ASN A 42 -8.96 -3.82 16.90
CA ASN A 42 -9.97 -4.70 17.49
C ASN A 42 -9.43 -5.63 18.59
N THR A 43 -8.12 -5.63 18.83
CA THR A 43 -7.47 -6.47 19.84
C THR A 43 -6.74 -5.60 20.86
N ARG A 44 -5.40 -5.57 20.82
CA ARG A 44 -4.56 -4.95 21.86
C ARG A 44 -4.71 -3.43 21.96
N LEU A 45 -5.15 -2.75 20.89
CA LEU A 45 -5.31 -1.29 20.87
C LEU A 45 -6.75 -0.83 21.13
N ARG A 46 -7.70 -1.77 21.30
CA ARG A 46 -9.13 -1.46 21.41
C ARG A 46 -9.43 -0.41 22.48
N LYS A 47 -8.93 -0.62 23.70
CA LYS A 47 -9.17 0.28 24.84
C LYS A 47 -8.58 1.67 24.59
N ILE A 48 -7.37 1.72 24.04
CA ILE A 48 -6.68 2.99 23.76
C ILE A 48 -7.42 3.78 22.68
N TYR A 49 -7.87 3.13 21.60
CA TYR A 49 -8.57 3.85 20.54
C TYR A 49 -9.94 4.34 21.01
N LEU A 50 -10.70 3.51 21.72
CA LEU A 50 -12.00 3.91 22.25
C LEU A 50 -11.93 4.98 23.35
N SER A 51 -10.78 5.15 24.02
CA SER A 51 -10.61 6.23 25.01
C SER A 51 -10.43 7.62 24.38
N ASN A 52 -10.15 7.71 23.07
CA ASN A 52 -10.06 9.00 22.38
C ASN A 52 -11.42 9.34 21.72
N PRO A 53 -12.20 10.29 22.25
CA PRO A 53 -13.50 10.66 21.69
C PRO A 53 -13.40 11.61 20.48
N ASN A 54 -12.20 11.97 20.02
CA ASN A 54 -12.00 12.90 18.91
C ASN A 54 -12.17 12.19 17.55
N TRP A 55 -13.43 11.95 17.16
CA TRP A 55 -13.86 11.41 15.88
C TRP A 55 -14.83 12.39 15.20
N ASP A 56 -14.92 12.40 13.87
CA ASP A 56 -15.87 13.25 13.15
C ASP A 56 -17.31 12.70 13.28
N THR A 57 -18.23 13.53 13.76
CA THR A 57 -19.63 13.20 13.98
C THR A 57 -20.47 13.20 12.72
N ARG A 58 -19.99 13.82 11.65
CA ARG A 58 -20.66 13.79 10.35
C ARG A 58 -20.61 12.39 9.79
N THR A 59 -21.72 11.94 9.22
CA THR A 59 -21.73 10.72 8.41
C THR A 59 -20.85 10.95 7.19
N PRO A 60 -19.76 10.19 7.04
CA PRO A 60 -18.91 10.39 5.89
C PRO A 60 -19.56 9.91 4.61
N GLU A 61 -19.19 10.60 3.55
CA GLU A 61 -19.69 10.31 2.22
C GLU A 61 -19.04 9.04 1.67
N GLY A 62 -19.84 8.24 0.95
CA GLY A 62 -19.39 7.03 0.27
C GLY A 62 -19.79 5.72 0.97
N ASN A 63 -19.50 4.62 0.28
CA ASN A 63 -19.76 3.28 0.78
C ASN A 63 -18.54 2.75 1.54
N TRP A 64 -18.77 2.27 2.75
CA TRP A 64 -17.76 1.57 3.55
C TRP A 64 -18.38 0.34 4.23
N PRO A 65 -17.59 -0.64 4.71
CA PRO A 65 -18.14 -1.92 5.16
C PRO A 65 -18.89 -1.87 6.50
N ASP A 66 -18.65 -0.85 7.33
CA ASP A 66 -19.10 -0.80 8.72
C ASP A 66 -20.08 0.37 8.96
N GLN A 67 -21.04 0.61 8.06
CA GLN A 67 -22.04 1.71 8.21
C GLN A 67 -22.91 1.57 9.46
N ASP A 68 -23.10 0.35 9.95
CA ASP A 68 -24.00 0.06 11.07
C ASP A 68 -23.37 0.21 12.47
N THR A 69 -22.07 0.54 12.56
CA THR A 69 -21.40 0.67 13.85
C THR A 69 -21.14 2.12 14.21
N TYR A 70 -21.68 2.55 15.35
CA TYR A 70 -21.44 3.89 15.88
C TYR A 70 -19.94 4.15 16.13
N PRO A 71 -19.45 5.37 15.84
CA PRO A 71 -18.04 5.72 16.04
C PRO A 71 -17.51 5.46 17.46
N ASN A 72 -18.34 5.63 18.49
CA ASN A 72 -17.96 5.36 19.89
C ASN A 72 -17.82 3.85 20.22
N LEU A 73 -18.31 2.95 19.36
CA LEU A 73 -18.21 1.49 19.55
C LEU A 73 -17.22 0.83 18.59
N ASN A 74 -16.89 1.51 17.49
CA ASN A 74 -15.92 1.05 16.52
C ASN A 74 -14.51 1.56 16.87
N PRO A 75 -13.59 0.70 17.37
CA PRO A 75 -12.24 1.13 17.70
C PRO A 75 -11.45 1.57 16.46
N PHE A 76 -11.83 1.10 15.27
CA PHE A 76 -11.13 1.42 14.03
C PHE A 76 -11.80 2.54 13.21
N TYR A 77 -12.82 3.20 13.77
CA TYR A 77 -13.31 4.47 13.24
C TYR A 77 -12.21 5.54 13.37
N PRO A 78 -12.03 6.44 12.38
CA PRO A 78 -10.97 7.44 12.40
C PRO A 78 -11.03 8.36 13.61
N ARG A 79 -9.87 8.58 14.22
CA ARG A 79 -9.68 9.43 15.38
C ARG A 79 -8.45 10.29 15.22
N PHE A 80 -8.56 11.54 15.66
CA PHE A 80 -7.47 12.50 15.63
C PHE A 80 -6.82 12.65 17.01
N TRP A 81 -5.51 12.54 17.05
CA TRP A 81 -4.68 12.64 18.24
C TRP A 81 -3.90 13.96 18.17
N VAL A 82 -4.55 15.06 18.50
CA VAL A 82 -3.99 16.42 18.33
C VAL A 82 -2.63 16.55 19.03
N ASP A 83 -2.50 16.02 20.25
CA ASP A 83 -1.24 16.06 21.02
C ASP A 83 -0.08 15.33 20.33
N ARG A 84 -0.35 14.47 19.34
CA ARG A 84 0.69 13.79 18.55
C ARG A 84 1.30 14.69 17.49
N LEU A 85 0.72 15.84 17.17
CA LEU A 85 1.36 16.83 16.30
C LEU A 85 2.71 17.26 16.89
N GLU A 86 2.79 17.41 18.21
CA GLU A 86 4.01 17.76 18.94
C GLU A 86 5.14 16.73 18.80
N ASP A 87 4.85 15.48 18.40
CA ASP A 87 5.86 14.42 18.27
C ASP A 87 6.87 14.72 17.12
N VAL A 88 6.50 15.61 16.19
CA VAL A 88 7.34 16.01 15.05
C VAL A 88 7.72 17.50 15.06
N LEU A 89 7.09 18.28 15.93
CA LEU A 89 7.43 19.68 16.13
C LEU A 89 8.71 19.79 16.98
N HIS A 90 9.33 20.97 16.98
CA HIS A 90 10.49 21.30 17.83
C HIS A 90 11.77 20.47 17.57
N ARG A 91 12.01 20.09 16.31
CA ARG A 91 13.27 19.46 15.89
C ARG A 91 14.43 20.45 16.03
N LYS A 92 15.51 20.02 16.69
CA LYS A 92 16.76 20.78 16.73
C LYS A 92 17.50 20.62 15.40
N ILE A 93 18.10 21.71 14.92
CA ILE A 93 18.80 21.77 13.64
C ILE A 93 19.96 20.78 13.50
N ASP A 94 20.57 20.37 14.62
CA ASP A 94 21.69 19.44 14.70
C ASP A 94 21.27 17.97 14.88
N SER A 95 19.97 17.69 14.93
CA SER A 95 19.49 16.33 15.13
C SER A 95 19.60 15.50 13.85
N PRO A 96 19.92 14.19 13.95
CA PRO A 96 19.97 13.30 12.79
C PRO A 96 18.65 13.28 12.03
N LEU A 97 18.72 13.32 10.69
CA LEU A 97 17.54 13.29 9.82
C LEU A 97 16.78 11.97 9.98
N LYS A 98 15.45 12.06 10.00
CA LYS A 98 14.58 10.89 10.15
C LYS A 98 13.78 10.63 8.89
N GLY A 99 13.54 9.36 8.62
CA GLY A 99 12.48 8.88 7.74
C GLY A 99 11.28 8.48 8.58
N ILE A 100 10.12 9.09 8.32
CA ILE A 100 8.93 8.95 9.14
C ILE A 100 7.76 8.49 8.27
N PHE A 101 7.27 7.27 8.48
CA PHE A 101 6.02 6.83 7.85
C PHE A 101 4.82 7.37 8.63
N THR A 102 4.05 8.24 7.97
CA THR A 102 2.88 8.88 8.56
C THR A 102 1.66 7.99 8.39
N CYS A 103 0.90 7.81 9.47
CA CYS A 103 -0.38 7.11 9.47
C CYS A 103 -0.27 5.62 9.08
N ASP A 104 0.69 4.87 9.63
CA ASP A 104 0.74 3.41 9.42
C ASP A 104 -0.48 2.67 10.03
N MET A 105 -1.17 3.31 10.98
CA MET A 105 -2.38 2.80 11.63
C MET A 105 -3.68 3.44 11.12
N SER A 106 -3.62 4.21 10.02
CA SER A 106 -4.76 4.89 9.41
C SER A 106 -4.55 5.12 7.91
N ASP A 107 -5.36 5.99 7.30
CA ASP A 107 -5.14 6.54 5.97
C ASP A 107 -5.39 8.05 6.08
N LEU A 108 -4.34 8.87 5.93
CA LEU A 108 -4.39 10.32 6.15
C LEU A 108 -5.37 11.04 5.20
N PHE A 109 -5.67 10.42 4.06
CA PHE A 109 -6.59 10.95 3.04
C PHE A 109 -7.83 10.07 2.92
N GLY A 110 -8.07 9.21 3.92
CA GLY A 110 -9.09 8.18 3.94
C GLY A 110 -10.52 8.72 4.05
N ILE A 111 -11.48 7.83 3.79
CA ILE A 111 -12.90 8.11 4.00
C ILE A 111 -13.14 8.41 5.49
N GLY A 112 -13.89 9.48 5.78
CA GLY A 112 -14.19 9.92 7.14
C GLY A 112 -13.08 10.72 7.82
N ILE A 113 -12.03 11.12 7.09
CA ILE A 113 -11.05 12.08 7.57
C ILE A 113 -11.47 13.50 7.15
N PRO A 114 -11.77 14.41 8.09
CA PRO A 114 -11.92 15.83 7.81
C PRO A 114 -10.68 16.40 7.14
N GLU A 115 -10.86 17.21 6.08
CA GLU A 115 -9.74 17.87 5.40
C GLU A 115 -8.91 18.74 6.36
N GLU A 116 -9.54 19.32 7.37
CA GLU A 116 -8.87 20.12 8.40
C GLU A 116 -7.84 19.31 9.19
N TRP A 117 -8.12 18.04 9.52
CA TRP A 117 -7.14 17.19 10.19
C TRP A 117 -5.94 16.92 9.29
N THR A 118 -6.20 16.65 8.01
CA THR A 118 -5.14 16.48 7.01
C THR A 118 -4.29 17.74 6.88
N ARG A 119 -4.91 18.94 6.85
CA ARG A 119 -4.19 20.22 6.79
C ARG A 119 -3.32 20.46 8.02
N GLN A 120 -3.80 20.14 9.23
CA GLN A 120 -2.99 20.26 10.45
C GLN A 120 -1.79 19.31 10.45
N VAL A 121 -1.98 18.07 9.99
CA VAL A 121 -0.88 17.09 9.85
C VAL A 121 0.15 17.56 8.82
N LEU A 122 -0.29 18.05 7.66
CA LEU A 122 0.60 18.59 6.63
C LEU A 122 1.32 19.86 7.10
N GLY A 123 0.67 20.73 7.87
CA GLY A 123 1.31 21.91 8.46
C GLY A 123 2.40 21.55 9.49
N ALA A 124 2.20 20.48 10.26
CA ALA A 124 3.24 19.95 11.15
C ALA A 124 4.42 19.36 10.37
N ILE A 125 4.16 18.69 9.23
CA ILE A 125 5.19 18.19 8.32
C ILE A 125 6.00 19.33 7.70
N GLU A 126 5.32 20.38 7.23
CA GLU A 126 5.94 21.56 6.62
C GLU A 126 6.82 22.32 7.63
N THR A 127 6.36 22.41 8.89
CA THR A 127 7.17 23.00 9.98
C THR A 127 8.42 22.16 10.26
N ASN A 128 8.36 20.84 10.10
CA ASN A 128 9.50 19.94 10.19
C ASN A 128 10.14 19.69 8.81
N PHE A 129 10.67 20.74 8.20
CA PHE A 129 11.22 20.68 6.84
C PHE A 129 12.49 19.82 6.68
N TYR A 130 13.13 19.39 7.77
CA TYR A 130 14.35 18.57 7.72
C TYR A 130 14.06 17.08 7.52
N ASP A 131 13.04 16.55 8.18
CA ASP A 131 12.75 15.12 8.15
C ASP A 131 11.99 14.73 6.88
N ARG A 132 12.20 13.50 6.41
CA ARG A 132 11.47 12.93 5.29
C ARG A 132 10.19 12.24 5.78
N PHE A 133 9.05 12.62 5.22
CA PHE A 133 7.77 12.00 5.54
C PHE A 133 7.27 11.13 4.39
N TYR A 134 7.04 9.85 4.67
CA TYR A 134 6.37 8.96 3.74
C TYR A 134 4.87 9.00 3.99
N LEU A 135 4.09 9.32 2.97
CA LEU A 135 2.63 9.37 2.98
C LEU A 135 2.10 8.28 2.04
N LEU A 136 1.09 7.52 2.46
CA LEU A 136 0.52 6.44 1.65
C LEU A 136 -1.00 6.39 1.80
N THR A 137 -1.73 6.28 0.69
CA THR A 137 -3.20 6.23 0.71
C THR A 137 -3.79 5.18 -0.20
N LYS A 138 -5.04 4.78 0.07
CA LYS A 138 -5.93 4.06 -0.88
C LYS A 138 -7.04 4.95 -1.44
N GLN A 139 -7.04 6.24 -1.13
CA GLN A 139 -8.00 7.23 -1.63
C GLN A 139 -7.30 8.29 -2.48
N PRO A 140 -6.69 7.89 -3.62
CA PRO A 140 -5.85 8.78 -4.43
C PRO A 140 -6.60 10.01 -4.97
N GLN A 141 -7.92 9.92 -5.15
CA GLN A 141 -8.77 11.03 -5.60
C GLN A 141 -8.80 12.22 -4.62
N ASN A 142 -8.41 12.03 -3.36
CA ASN A 142 -8.36 13.10 -2.38
C ASN A 142 -7.04 13.88 -2.42
N LEU A 143 -5.98 13.37 -3.06
CA LEU A 143 -4.65 13.97 -3.01
C LEU A 143 -4.59 15.36 -3.65
N ALA A 144 -5.32 15.59 -4.75
CA ALA A 144 -5.29 16.87 -5.47
C ALA A 144 -5.72 18.06 -4.60
N LYS A 145 -6.59 17.82 -3.60
CA LYS A 145 -7.07 18.84 -2.64
C LYS A 145 -5.97 19.44 -1.76
N PHE A 146 -4.85 18.73 -1.65
CA PHE A 146 -3.71 19.08 -0.79
C PHE A 146 -2.43 19.33 -1.59
N SER A 147 -2.54 19.45 -2.92
CA SER A 147 -1.41 19.78 -3.79
C SER A 147 -1.23 21.30 -3.89
N PRO A 148 0.01 21.83 -3.91
CA PRO A 148 1.30 21.12 -3.80
C PRO A 148 1.56 20.58 -2.39
N PHE A 149 2.22 19.43 -2.31
CA PHE A 149 2.69 18.85 -1.05
C PHE A 149 4.03 19.47 -0.62
N PRO A 150 4.34 19.53 0.69
CA PRO A 150 5.66 19.93 1.18
C PRO A 150 6.79 19.11 0.53
N ASP A 151 7.94 19.76 0.27
CA ASP A 151 9.05 19.16 -0.49
C ASP A 151 9.65 17.91 0.16
N ASN A 152 9.52 17.79 1.48
CA ASN A 152 9.96 16.66 2.28
C ASN A 152 8.94 15.50 2.32
N CYS A 153 7.81 15.61 1.61
CA CYS A 153 6.83 14.54 1.47
C CYS A 153 7.15 13.61 0.30
N PHE A 154 7.16 12.31 0.59
CA PHE A 154 7.02 11.26 -0.40
C PHE A 154 5.57 10.83 -0.44
N VAL A 155 4.88 11.08 -1.56
CA VAL A 155 3.43 10.86 -1.68
C VAL A 155 3.15 9.58 -2.47
N GLY A 156 2.52 8.62 -1.81
CA GLY A 156 2.32 7.28 -2.33
C GLY A 156 0.86 6.86 -2.40
N VAL A 157 0.57 5.95 -3.34
CA VAL A 157 -0.72 5.25 -3.44
C VAL A 157 -0.52 3.75 -3.36
N SER A 158 -1.33 3.05 -2.57
CA SER A 158 -1.38 1.59 -2.58
C SER A 158 -2.26 1.10 -3.72
N ALA A 159 -1.77 0.16 -4.53
CA ALA A 159 -2.54 -0.52 -5.57
C ALA A 159 -2.37 -2.04 -5.46
N THR A 160 -3.45 -2.75 -5.14
CA THR A 160 -3.40 -4.22 -4.99
C THR A 160 -3.91 -4.99 -6.20
N ASN A 161 -4.48 -4.25 -7.18
CA ASN A 161 -5.07 -4.77 -8.40
C ASN A 161 -5.00 -3.73 -9.53
N GLN A 162 -5.29 -4.15 -10.76
CA GLN A 162 -5.19 -3.29 -11.96
C GLN A 162 -6.08 -2.05 -11.83
N HIS A 163 -7.33 -2.21 -11.39
CA HIS A 163 -8.26 -1.09 -11.22
C HIS A 163 -7.73 -0.03 -10.25
N GLN A 164 -7.19 -0.45 -9.10
CA GLN A 164 -6.57 0.47 -8.14
C GLN A 164 -5.31 1.12 -8.71
N PHE A 165 -4.54 0.41 -9.53
CA PHE A 165 -3.39 0.99 -10.21
C PHE A 165 -3.81 2.05 -11.23
N ASP A 166 -4.84 1.78 -12.03
CA ASP A 166 -5.34 2.72 -13.04
C ASP A 166 -5.83 4.03 -12.37
N GLU A 167 -6.59 3.92 -11.27
CA GLU A 167 -6.99 5.09 -10.49
C GLU A 167 -5.79 5.78 -9.83
N ALA A 168 -4.80 5.03 -9.31
CA ALA A 168 -3.58 5.62 -8.75
C ALA A 168 -2.84 6.48 -9.79
N VAL A 169 -2.63 5.95 -11.00
CA VAL A 169 -1.96 6.66 -12.09
C VAL A 169 -2.77 7.89 -12.52
N LYS A 170 -4.09 7.76 -12.62
CA LYS A 170 -5.00 8.86 -12.98
C LYS A 170 -4.84 10.05 -12.04
N TYR A 171 -4.96 9.86 -10.73
CA TYR A 171 -4.91 10.99 -9.79
C TYR A 171 -3.50 11.45 -9.45
N LEU A 172 -2.49 10.57 -9.43
CA LEU A 172 -1.10 11.00 -9.19
C LEU A 172 -0.54 11.94 -10.27
N LYS A 173 -1.11 11.92 -11.48
CA LYS A 173 -0.79 12.89 -12.54
C LYS A 173 -1.16 14.32 -12.15
N GLU A 174 -2.21 14.50 -11.36
CA GLU A 174 -2.72 15.80 -10.91
C GLU A 174 -1.97 16.34 -9.68
N VAL A 175 -1.12 15.51 -9.06
CA VAL A 175 -0.41 15.84 -7.82
C VAL A 175 1.00 16.38 -8.11
N LYS A 176 1.30 17.55 -7.52
CA LYS A 176 2.66 18.11 -7.37
C LYS A 176 3.27 17.66 -6.03
N ALA A 177 4.34 16.87 -6.10
CA ALA A 177 5.15 16.39 -4.98
C ALA A 177 6.56 15.99 -5.46
N THR A 178 7.57 16.08 -4.59
CA THR A 178 8.97 15.70 -4.91
C THR A 178 9.10 14.23 -5.29
N VAL A 179 8.44 13.34 -4.53
CA VAL A 179 8.32 11.91 -4.87
C VAL A 179 6.87 11.54 -4.99
N LYS A 180 6.55 10.89 -6.11
CA LYS A 180 5.31 10.15 -6.31
C LYS A 180 5.63 8.67 -6.42
N TYR A 181 4.97 7.82 -5.65
CA TYR A 181 5.26 6.38 -5.66
C TYR A 181 4.01 5.51 -5.62
N ILE A 182 4.14 4.28 -6.09
CA ILE A 182 3.09 3.27 -6.00
C ILE A 182 3.59 2.09 -5.17
N SER A 183 2.78 1.69 -4.21
CA SER A 183 2.99 0.50 -3.40
C SER A 183 2.07 -0.61 -3.88
N PHE A 184 2.63 -1.57 -4.59
CA PHE A 184 2.02 -2.82 -4.98
C PHE A 184 2.00 -3.80 -3.80
N GLU A 185 1.29 -3.41 -2.72
CA GLU A 185 1.29 -4.15 -1.46
C GLU A 185 -0.10 -4.23 -0.80
N PRO A 186 -0.63 -5.45 -0.62
CA PRO A 186 -0.19 -6.70 -1.24
C PRO A 186 -0.45 -6.71 -2.76
N LEU A 187 0.47 -7.29 -3.55
CA LEU A 187 0.23 -7.58 -4.97
C LEU A 187 -0.72 -8.79 -5.09
N LEU A 188 -2.03 -8.55 -5.21
CA LEU A 188 -3.05 -9.61 -5.19
C LEU A 188 -3.38 -10.17 -6.58
N GLU A 189 -3.10 -9.41 -7.65
CA GLU A 189 -3.28 -9.85 -9.04
C GLU A 189 -2.18 -9.29 -9.95
N ARG A 190 -2.16 -9.75 -11.21
CA ARG A 190 -1.30 -9.17 -12.25
C ARG A 190 -1.68 -7.70 -12.45
N ILE A 191 -0.66 -6.84 -12.44
CA ILE A 191 -0.81 -5.42 -12.78
C ILE A 191 0.13 -5.13 -13.95
N ASP A 192 -0.44 -4.64 -15.04
CA ASP A 192 0.29 -4.16 -16.21
C ASP A 192 0.51 -2.66 -16.10
N ILE A 193 1.77 -2.26 -15.93
CA ILE A 193 2.16 -0.85 -15.78
C ILE A 193 2.76 -0.25 -17.05
N SER A 194 2.89 -1.04 -18.12
CA SER A 194 3.66 -0.66 -19.31
C SER A 194 3.11 0.62 -19.95
N SER A 195 1.81 0.68 -20.23
CA SER A 195 1.15 1.85 -20.83
C SER A 195 1.30 3.16 -20.02
N SER A 196 1.51 3.06 -18.71
CA SER A 196 1.48 4.21 -17.79
C SER A 196 2.84 4.87 -17.56
N ILE A 197 3.93 4.14 -17.81
CA ILE A 197 5.31 4.63 -17.59
C ILE A 197 6.00 5.05 -18.89
N GLY A 198 5.24 5.28 -19.97
CA GLY A 198 5.77 5.75 -21.26
C GLY A 198 6.23 4.63 -22.19
N TYR A 199 5.63 3.43 -22.11
CA TYR A 199 5.92 2.36 -23.07
C TYR A 199 5.34 2.72 -24.44
N ASN A 200 6.21 3.11 -25.36
CA ASN A 200 5.84 3.29 -26.75
C ASN A 200 5.71 1.89 -27.39
N THR A 201 4.49 1.38 -27.45
CA THR A 201 4.15 0.04 -27.99
C THR A 201 4.55 -0.15 -29.47
N GLU A 202 4.87 0.93 -30.18
CA GLU A 202 5.34 0.88 -31.56
C GLU A 202 6.73 0.24 -31.73
N TYR A 203 7.61 0.30 -30.72
CA TYR A 203 8.98 -0.21 -30.84
C TYR A 203 9.06 -1.74 -30.80
N GLU A 204 8.30 -2.39 -29.90
CA GLU A 204 8.24 -3.86 -29.84
C GLU A 204 7.38 -4.47 -30.96
N SER A 205 6.35 -3.74 -31.42
CA SER A 205 5.57 -4.14 -32.59
C SER A 205 6.42 -4.22 -33.87
N LYS A 206 7.43 -3.34 -34.00
CA LYS A 206 8.43 -3.41 -35.08
C LYS A 206 9.39 -4.57 -34.88
N LYS A 207 9.86 -4.81 -33.66
CA LYS A 207 10.80 -5.90 -33.35
C LYS A 207 10.19 -7.29 -33.57
N GLN A 208 8.91 -7.50 -33.24
CA GLN A 208 8.19 -8.74 -33.53
C GLN A 208 7.90 -8.93 -35.03
N ARG A 209 7.66 -7.84 -35.78
CA ARG A 209 7.52 -7.87 -37.24
C ARG A 209 8.84 -8.18 -37.93
N GLU A 210 9.95 -7.61 -37.47
CA GLU A 210 11.30 -7.88 -38.01
C GLU A 210 11.79 -9.30 -37.69
N HIS A 211 11.48 -9.82 -36.49
CA HIS A 211 11.82 -11.20 -36.13
C HIS A 211 11.00 -12.24 -36.92
N SER A 212 9.73 -11.93 -37.24
CA SER A 212 8.89 -12.76 -38.10
C SER A 212 9.32 -12.73 -39.57
N LEU A 213 9.91 -11.62 -40.04
CA LEU A 213 10.44 -11.49 -41.40
C LEU A 213 11.79 -12.22 -41.59
N HIS A 214 12.60 -12.36 -40.54
CA HIS A 214 13.88 -13.08 -40.62
C HIS A 214 13.73 -14.62 -40.55
N ASN A 215 12.70 -15.14 -39.87
CA ASN A 215 12.44 -16.59 -39.80
C ASN A 215 11.65 -17.15 -41.00
N GLY A 216 11.16 -16.28 -41.91
CA GLY A 216 10.42 -16.70 -43.10
C GLY A 216 11.26 -17.00 -44.36
N ARG A 217 12.60 -16.84 -44.31
CA ARG A 217 13.47 -16.96 -45.49
C ARG A 217 14.32 -18.23 -45.57
N SER A 218 14.12 -19.21 -44.68
CA SER A 218 14.73 -20.52 -44.79
C SER A 218 13.65 -21.59 -44.88
N GLY A 219 13.34 -22.03 -46.12
CA GLY A 219 12.48 -23.18 -46.34
C GLY A 219 11.61 -23.07 -47.58
N ARG A 220 12.16 -23.48 -48.73
CA ARG A 220 11.56 -24.45 -49.68
C ARG A 220 12.28 -24.37 -51.02
N ILE A 221 13.35 -25.16 -51.11
CA ILE A 221 13.77 -25.79 -52.37
C ILE A 221 12.99 -27.12 -52.43
N GLY A 222 12.36 -27.40 -53.58
CA GLY A 222 11.75 -28.70 -53.90
C GLY A 222 10.24 -28.75 -53.73
N ASP A 223 9.48 -28.57 -54.81
CA ASP A 223 9.02 -29.71 -55.61
C ASP A 223 8.01 -29.26 -56.68
N ARG A 224 8.39 -29.51 -57.94
CA ARG A 224 7.45 -29.65 -59.06
C ARG A 224 6.73 -30.98 -58.87
N LEU A 225 5.41 -31.01 -59.03
CA LEU A 225 4.66 -31.89 -59.93
C LEU A 225 3.14 -31.76 -59.68
N GLY A 226 2.37 -31.72 -60.76
CA GLY A 226 0.96 -32.15 -60.76
C GLY A 226 -0.12 -31.10 -60.58
N ARG A 227 -0.43 -30.33 -61.64
CA ARG A 227 -1.80 -29.87 -61.90
C ARG A 227 -2.61 -31.06 -62.40
N GLN A 228 -3.82 -31.28 -61.87
CA GLN A 228 -4.97 -31.74 -62.66
C GLN A 228 -6.29 -31.40 -61.96
N ASN A 229 -7.25 -31.07 -62.80
CA ASN A 229 -8.61 -30.57 -62.55
C ASN A 229 -9.50 -31.63 -61.89
N LEU A 230 -10.63 -31.20 -61.28
CA LEU A 230 -11.97 -31.41 -61.85
C LEU A 230 -13.08 -30.87 -60.94
N GLU A 231 -14.03 -30.24 -61.62
CA GLU A 231 -15.30 -29.70 -61.15
C GLU A 231 -16.27 -30.83 -60.73
N GLY A 232 -17.32 -30.47 -59.99
CA GLY A 232 -18.64 -31.05 -60.27
C GLY A 232 -19.54 -31.28 -59.06
N GLN A 233 -20.61 -30.47 -59.02
CA GLN A 233 -22.01 -30.86 -58.70
C GLN A 233 -22.29 -31.33 -57.25
N GLY A 234 -23.31 -30.90 -56.51
CA GLY A 234 -24.62 -30.37 -56.85
C GLY A 234 -25.65 -31.06 -55.94
N SER A 235 -26.71 -30.34 -55.55
CA SER A 235 -27.95 -30.79 -54.86
C SER A 235 -27.94 -30.67 -53.31
N GLN A 236 -28.70 -29.74 -52.71
CA GLN A 236 -30.16 -29.81 -52.36
C GLN A 236 -30.41 -30.85 -51.24
N VAL A 237 -31.14 -30.66 -50.13
CA VAL A 237 -32.33 -29.90 -49.68
C VAL A 237 -32.24 -29.87 -48.13
N GLY A 238 -32.47 -28.79 -47.38
CA GLY A 238 -33.78 -28.30 -46.93
C GLY A 238 -33.91 -28.35 -45.40
N GLN A 239 -34.59 -27.33 -44.87
CA GLN A 239 -34.92 -27.05 -43.46
C GLN A 239 -35.81 -28.18 -42.83
N VAL A 240 -36.01 -28.31 -41.51
CA VAL A 240 -36.86 -27.48 -40.61
C VAL A 240 -36.70 -27.95 -39.14
N GLU A 241 -37.11 -27.05 -38.24
CA GLU A 241 -37.03 -26.88 -36.79
C GLU A 241 -37.57 -27.96 -35.79
N ARG A 242 -37.12 -27.76 -34.52
CA ARG A 242 -37.75 -27.88 -33.18
C ARG A 242 -38.62 -29.10 -32.78
N GLY A 243 -38.30 -29.61 -31.58
CA GLY A 243 -39.24 -30.31 -30.69
C GLY A 243 -38.68 -30.52 -29.27
N GLN A 244 -39.42 -30.07 -28.25
CA GLN A 244 -39.27 -30.39 -26.82
C GLN A 244 -39.80 -31.81 -26.50
N GLN A 245 -39.37 -32.42 -25.38
CA GLN A 245 -40.21 -33.33 -24.58
C GLN A 245 -39.64 -33.66 -23.17
N ASP A 246 -40.56 -34.00 -22.27
CA ASP A 246 -40.52 -34.08 -20.79
C ASP A 246 -40.16 -35.46 -20.15
N ASN A 247 -39.68 -35.44 -18.88
CA ASN A 247 -39.90 -36.31 -17.66
C ASN A 247 -39.87 -37.88 -17.71
N PRO A 248 -39.89 -38.69 -16.60
CA PRO A 248 -40.02 -38.46 -15.11
C PRO A 248 -39.11 -39.33 -14.14
N LEU A 249 -39.37 -39.24 -12.81
CA LEU A 249 -38.80 -39.86 -11.56
C LEU A 249 -38.96 -41.41 -11.39
N PRO A 250 -38.40 -42.07 -10.32
CA PRO A 250 -39.13 -42.27 -9.05
C PRO A 250 -38.31 -42.36 -7.71
N GLU A 251 -39.06 -42.33 -6.61
CA GLU A 251 -38.73 -42.36 -5.16
C GLU A 251 -38.15 -43.67 -4.59
N THR A 252 -37.50 -43.63 -3.40
CA THR A 252 -37.64 -44.66 -2.33
C THR A 252 -37.46 -44.09 -0.91
N LYS A 253 -38.13 -44.75 0.05
CA LYS A 253 -38.42 -44.37 1.46
C LYS A 253 -37.48 -44.97 2.51
N GLY A 254 -37.48 -44.35 3.70
CA GLY A 254 -37.26 -44.97 5.03
C GLY A 254 -35.95 -44.56 5.72
N ARG A 255 -35.84 -44.30 7.02
CA ARG A 255 -36.70 -44.54 8.19
C ARG A 255 -36.11 -43.74 9.38
N GLU A 256 -36.98 -43.32 10.30
CA GLU A 256 -36.71 -42.58 11.54
C GLU A 256 -35.76 -43.27 12.52
N ARG A 257 -35.08 -42.47 13.37
CA ARG A 257 -35.09 -42.65 14.84
C ARG A 257 -34.57 -41.41 15.58
N HIS A 258 -35.42 -40.90 16.48
CA HIS A 258 -35.09 -39.97 17.56
C HIS A 258 -34.23 -40.65 18.64
N GLY A 259 -33.41 -39.84 19.32
CA GLY A 259 -32.72 -40.21 20.56
C GLY A 259 -31.96 -39.02 21.12
N GLU A 260 -32.64 -38.20 21.93
CA GLU A 260 -31.98 -37.36 22.93
C GLU A 260 -31.28 -38.27 23.95
N ILE A 261 -30.13 -37.83 24.48
CA ILE A 261 -29.64 -37.99 25.87
C ILE A 261 -28.31 -37.19 25.98
N SER A 262 -28.24 -36.32 26.98
CA SER A 262 -27.02 -35.85 27.68
C SER A 262 -27.18 -36.27 29.15
N PRO A 263 -26.20 -36.10 30.06
CA PRO A 263 -24.73 -36.10 29.98
C PRO A 263 -24.11 -37.15 30.94
N SER A 264 -22.78 -37.35 30.94
CA SER A 264 -22.07 -37.86 32.13
C SER A 264 -20.57 -37.55 32.11
N GLU A 265 -20.10 -37.16 33.29
CA GLU A 265 -18.74 -36.91 33.74
C GLU A 265 -17.89 -38.20 33.76
N ASP A 266 -16.56 -38.10 33.52
CA ASP A 266 -15.52 -38.43 34.52
C ASP A 266 -14.10 -38.51 33.91
N ASP A 267 -13.21 -37.77 34.58
CA ASP A 267 -11.85 -38.08 35.03
C ASP A 267 -10.79 -38.76 34.16
N GLY A 268 -9.64 -38.08 34.10
CA GLY A 268 -8.37 -38.61 33.64
C GLY A 268 -7.20 -37.65 33.88
N GLU A 269 -6.85 -37.40 35.14
CA GLU A 269 -5.55 -36.82 35.51
C GLU A 269 -4.39 -37.76 35.13
N ARG A 270 -3.37 -37.23 34.44
CA ARG A 270 -1.96 -37.55 34.74
C ARG A 270 -1.01 -36.46 34.25
N SER A 271 -0.24 -36.00 35.23
CA SER A 271 0.82 -35.00 35.27
C SER A 271 2.08 -35.30 34.43
N ALA A 272 2.71 -34.26 33.85
CA ALA A 272 4.17 -34.02 33.90
C ALA A 272 4.57 -32.62 33.34
N LEU A 273 4.94 -31.73 34.27
CA LEU A 273 5.95 -30.64 34.25
C LEU A 273 6.42 -29.99 32.92
N PRO A 274 6.42 -28.64 32.83
CA PRO A 274 7.32 -27.88 31.96
C PRO A 274 8.51 -27.29 32.73
N CYS A 275 9.71 -27.47 32.19
CA CYS A 275 10.94 -26.84 32.65
C CYS A 275 11.21 -25.53 31.90
N SER A 276 11.63 -24.52 32.68
CA SER A 276 12.14 -23.18 32.40
C SER A 276 12.99 -23.04 31.12
N SER A 277 12.93 -21.96 30.34
CA SER A 277 13.43 -20.59 30.60
C SER A 277 13.42 -19.88 29.22
N SER A 278 13.28 -18.58 29.00
CA SER A 278 13.63 -17.37 29.75
C SER A 278 12.82 -16.19 29.17
N GLN A 279 12.15 -15.45 30.06
CA GLN A 279 11.55 -14.14 29.79
C GLN A 279 12.46 -13.08 30.41
N ALA A 280 12.79 -12.05 29.65
CA ALA A 280 13.16 -10.72 30.14
C ALA A 280 12.23 -9.75 29.40
N GLY A 281 11.46 -8.85 30.01
CA GLY A 281 11.62 -8.19 31.30
C GLY A 281 11.70 -6.69 31.01
N MET A 282 10.57 -5.98 31.03
CA MET A 282 10.54 -4.52 31.15
C MET A 282 9.57 -4.16 32.27
N VAL A 283 10.18 -3.77 33.38
CA VAL A 283 9.58 -3.33 34.63
C VAL A 283 9.15 -1.88 34.47
N SER A 284 7.87 -1.61 34.73
CA SER A 284 7.34 -0.30 35.08
C SER A 284 7.75 0.02 36.52
N SER A 285 8.41 1.16 36.74
CA SER A 285 8.60 1.70 38.09
C SER A 285 7.54 2.78 38.32
N GLU A 286 6.57 2.43 39.16
CA GLU A 286 5.70 3.37 39.85
C GLU A 286 6.49 3.96 41.02
N ARG A 287 6.46 5.28 41.17
CA ARG A 287 6.69 5.94 42.46
C ARG A 287 5.49 6.81 42.73
N GLU A 288 4.73 6.42 43.75
CA GLU A 288 3.82 7.28 44.49
C GLU A 288 4.65 8.37 45.18
N ASP A 289 4.31 9.63 44.94
CA ASP A 289 4.56 10.69 45.91
C ASP A 289 3.26 11.50 46.03
N THR A 290 2.64 11.36 47.19
CA THR A 290 1.43 12.04 47.60
C THR A 290 1.80 13.44 48.07
N ARG A 291 1.32 14.46 47.37
CA ARG A 291 1.08 15.79 47.95
C ARG A 291 0.09 16.55 47.09
N GLY A 292 -1.10 16.77 47.65
CA GLY A 292 -2.19 17.48 47.02
C GLY A 292 -1.87 18.95 46.78
N ASN A 293 -2.44 19.48 45.70
CA ASN A 293 -2.87 20.87 45.68
C ASN A 293 -4.02 21.00 44.69
N ASP A 294 -5.17 21.40 45.20
CA ASP A 294 -6.34 21.78 44.42
C ASP A 294 -5.99 22.96 43.52
N ASN A 295 -6.24 22.84 42.21
CA ASN A 295 -6.64 23.99 41.40
C ASN A 295 -7.26 23.53 40.06
N GLN A 296 -8.51 23.94 39.86
CA GLN A 296 -9.26 23.84 38.61
C GLN A 296 -8.61 24.69 37.51
N PRO A 297 -8.58 24.25 36.23
CA PRO A 297 -8.23 25.14 35.15
C PRO A 297 -9.47 25.94 34.68
N GLN A 298 -9.42 27.25 34.91
CA GLN A 298 -10.32 28.23 34.31
C GLN A 298 -10.04 28.36 32.80
N GLY A 299 -11.09 28.71 32.04
CA GLY A 299 -11.11 28.76 30.59
C GLY A 299 -10.10 29.73 29.95
N TRP A 300 -9.61 29.33 28.78
CA TRP A 300 -8.72 30.14 27.95
C TRP A 300 -9.55 31.12 27.10
N GLN A 301 -9.59 32.39 27.53
CA GLN A 301 -9.99 33.51 26.68
C GLN A 301 -8.76 34.07 25.96
N LEU A 302 -8.72 33.97 24.64
CA LEU A 302 -7.76 34.67 23.79
C LEU A 302 -8.00 36.18 23.88
N LYS A 303 -7.13 36.89 24.61
CA LYS A 303 -7.01 38.35 24.49
C LYS A 303 -6.12 38.68 23.31
N GLY A 304 -6.72 39.20 22.24
CA GLY A 304 -6.01 39.73 21.08
C GLY A 304 -5.12 40.92 21.47
N GLN A 305 -3.90 40.94 20.95
CA GLN A 305 -3.09 42.15 20.83
C GLN A 305 -3.11 42.61 19.37
N PRO A 306 -3.23 43.92 19.09
CA PRO A 306 -3.27 44.44 17.73
C PRO A 306 -1.87 44.42 17.08
N PRO A 307 -1.79 44.37 15.74
CA PRO A 307 -0.52 44.36 15.03
C PRO A 307 0.22 45.70 15.15
N ARG A 308 1.55 45.63 15.27
CA ARG A 308 2.45 46.79 15.27
C ARG A 308 2.54 47.38 13.87
N GLU A 309 2.18 48.66 13.75
CA GLU A 309 2.39 49.49 12.56
C GLU A 309 3.91 49.70 12.35
N TYR A 310 4.40 49.38 11.15
CA TYR A 310 5.71 49.83 10.68
C TYR A 310 5.50 50.99 9.71
N GLY A 311 6.13 52.12 10.03
CA GLY A 311 5.93 53.41 9.39
C GLY A 311 6.34 53.47 7.92
N THR A 312 5.53 54.21 7.17
CA THR A 312 5.78 54.63 5.79
C THR A 312 6.93 55.65 5.75
N SER A 313 7.99 55.35 5.00
CA SER A 313 8.93 56.38 4.53
C SER A 313 8.93 56.40 3.01
N ASN A 314 8.65 57.58 2.48
CA ASN A 314 8.61 57.93 1.06
C ASN A 314 9.99 57.80 0.43
N ILE A 315 10.13 57.00 -0.63
CA ILE A 315 11.16 57.18 -1.65
C ILE A 315 10.50 57.04 -3.03
N GLN A 316 10.59 58.11 -3.83
CA GLN A 316 10.07 58.21 -5.20
C GLN A 316 10.84 57.29 -6.17
N PRO A 317 10.22 56.87 -7.29
CA PRO A 317 10.87 56.00 -8.26
C PRO A 317 11.81 56.79 -9.17
N ALA A 318 13.07 56.36 -9.25
CA ALA A 318 14.00 56.79 -10.30
C ALA A 318 13.86 55.85 -11.50
N ASP A 319 13.53 56.45 -12.64
CA ASP A 319 13.49 55.87 -13.97
C ASP A 319 14.93 55.69 -14.51
N THR A 320 15.33 54.47 -14.88
CA THR A 320 16.37 54.23 -15.89
C THR A 320 16.31 52.79 -16.43
N THR A 321 15.82 52.68 -17.66
CA THR A 321 16.40 51.92 -18.79
C THR A 321 16.88 50.47 -18.60
N ARG A 322 16.19 49.59 -19.34
CA ARG A 322 16.67 48.37 -20.01
C ARG A 322 18.14 48.00 -19.78
N ASN A 323 18.35 46.83 -19.16
CA ASN A 323 19.35 45.89 -19.66
C ASN A 323 18.78 44.47 -19.59
N SER A 324 18.59 43.91 -20.78
CA SER A 324 18.29 42.52 -21.03
C SER A 324 19.52 41.67 -20.71
N SER A 325 19.49 40.98 -19.57
CA SER A 325 20.34 39.81 -19.34
C SER A 325 19.40 38.65 -19.02
N SER A 326 19.38 37.70 -19.94
CA SER A 326 18.71 36.40 -19.85
C SER A 326 18.86 35.79 -18.47
N GLY A 327 17.78 35.86 -17.67
CA GLY A 327 17.58 34.90 -16.60
C GLY A 327 17.38 33.56 -17.29
N GLU A 328 18.32 32.64 -17.10
CA GLU A 328 18.08 31.24 -17.41
C GLU A 328 16.91 30.80 -16.53
N ASP A 329 15.76 30.59 -17.17
CA ASP A 329 14.62 29.92 -16.57
C ASP A 329 15.12 28.59 -16.01
N ILE A 330 15.07 28.44 -14.68
CA ILE A 330 15.28 27.15 -14.03
C ILE A 330 14.27 26.20 -14.66
N PRO A 331 14.69 25.11 -15.32
CA PRO A 331 13.75 24.24 -16.02
C PRO A 331 12.74 23.73 -15.00
N GLU A 332 11.46 23.99 -15.26
CA GLU A 332 10.33 23.44 -14.52
C GLU A 332 10.60 21.93 -14.38
N ARG A 333 11.01 21.49 -13.17
CA ARG A 333 11.41 20.09 -12.92
C ARG A 333 10.25 19.24 -13.41
N GLN A 334 10.44 18.59 -14.56
CA GLN A 334 9.44 17.74 -15.17
C GLN A 334 9.19 16.60 -14.18
N THR A 335 8.17 16.76 -13.32
CA THR A 335 7.88 15.79 -12.28
C THR A 335 7.54 14.50 -12.99
N ARG A 336 8.41 13.49 -12.89
CA ARG A 336 8.10 12.16 -13.42
C ARG A 336 6.73 11.74 -12.88
N SER A 337 5.92 11.10 -13.72
CA SER A 337 4.60 10.62 -13.31
C SER A 337 4.71 9.63 -12.14
N LEU A 338 5.80 8.88 -12.09
CA LEU A 338 6.16 7.95 -11.03
C LEU A 338 7.67 7.99 -10.77
N SER A 339 8.06 8.05 -9.50
CA SER A 339 9.47 8.17 -9.06
C SER A 339 9.98 6.96 -8.30
N TRP A 340 9.10 6.07 -7.83
CA TRP A 340 9.47 4.90 -7.04
C TRP A 340 8.36 3.83 -7.03
N ALA A 341 8.74 2.56 -6.95
CA ALA A 341 7.80 1.45 -6.82
C ALA A 341 8.19 0.54 -5.65
N ILE A 342 7.20 0.15 -4.85
CA ILE A 342 7.36 -0.85 -3.77
C ILE A 342 6.53 -2.07 -4.13
N ILE A 343 7.09 -3.28 -4.03
CA ILE A 343 6.36 -4.52 -4.30
C ILE A 343 6.44 -5.42 -3.08
N GLY A 344 5.31 -5.95 -2.62
CA GLY A 344 5.25 -6.83 -1.46
C GLY A 344 4.09 -7.81 -1.48
N SER A 345 4.24 -8.88 -0.71
CA SER A 345 3.18 -9.88 -0.47
C SER A 345 2.35 -9.54 0.76
N GLN A 346 1.20 -10.20 0.94
CA GLN A 346 0.46 -10.10 2.20
C GLN A 346 1.08 -11.04 3.23
N THR A 347 1.43 -10.53 4.41
CA THR A 347 1.88 -11.36 5.55
C THR A 347 0.77 -11.50 6.60
N GLY A 348 0.66 -12.67 7.23
CA GLY A 348 -0.33 -12.94 8.29
C GLY A 348 -0.15 -14.32 8.91
N THR A 349 -1.04 -14.72 9.83
CA THR A 349 -1.13 -16.12 10.23
C THR A 349 -1.77 -16.95 9.11
N LYS A 350 -1.56 -18.28 9.12
CA LYS A 350 -2.12 -19.17 8.10
C LYS A 350 -3.66 -19.02 7.98
N ASP A 351 -4.35 -18.91 9.11
CA ASP A 351 -5.81 -18.79 9.14
C ASP A 351 -6.30 -17.42 8.69
N GLU A 352 -5.55 -16.36 9.00
CA GLU A 352 -5.83 -15.02 8.48
C GLU A 352 -5.74 -14.98 6.96
N LEU A 353 -4.68 -15.54 6.39
CA LEU A 353 -4.48 -15.56 4.95
C LEU A 353 -5.54 -16.41 4.23
N ARG A 354 -5.99 -17.51 4.85
CA ARG A 354 -7.13 -18.28 4.34
C ARG A 354 -8.41 -17.44 4.28
N LYS A 355 -8.70 -16.65 5.31
CA LYS A 355 -9.86 -15.75 5.33
C LYS A 355 -9.75 -14.67 4.26
N VAL A 356 -8.55 -14.12 4.06
CA VAL A 356 -8.28 -13.17 2.97
C VAL A 356 -8.58 -13.81 1.62
N LEU A 357 -8.04 -15.01 1.35
CA LEU A 357 -8.30 -15.75 0.11
C LEU A 357 -9.78 -16.08 -0.08
N GLN A 358 -10.46 -16.56 0.96
CA GLN A 358 -11.89 -16.88 0.91
C GLN A 358 -12.72 -15.65 0.54
N LYS A 359 -12.51 -14.53 1.23
CA LYS A 359 -13.21 -13.27 0.94
C LYS A 359 -12.90 -12.79 -0.47
N TRP A 360 -11.64 -12.85 -0.89
CA TRP A 360 -11.23 -12.44 -2.23
C TRP A 360 -11.87 -13.30 -3.33
N ASN A 361 -12.03 -14.61 -3.10
CA ASN A 361 -12.70 -15.52 -4.03
C ASN A 361 -14.21 -15.26 -4.12
N LEU A 362 -14.86 -14.94 -2.99
CA LEU A 362 -16.28 -14.59 -2.94
C LEU A 362 -16.56 -13.30 -3.74
N ASP A 363 -15.70 -12.29 -3.59
CA ASP A 363 -15.83 -11.02 -4.31
C ASP A 363 -15.62 -11.15 -5.84
N ARG A 364 -15.07 -12.29 -6.32
CA ARG A 364 -14.59 -12.50 -7.70
C ARG A 364 -15.25 -13.68 -8.44
N ASN A 365 -16.40 -14.17 -7.99
CA ASN A 365 -17.12 -15.30 -8.61
C ASN A 365 -16.21 -16.54 -8.83
N PHE A 366 -15.48 -16.97 -7.80
CA PHE A 366 -14.73 -18.25 -7.78
C PHE A 366 -13.58 -18.41 -8.79
N ASN A 367 -12.96 -17.33 -9.25
CA ASN A 367 -11.70 -17.47 -10.00
C ASN A 367 -10.56 -17.86 -9.04
N ILE A 368 -10.07 -19.10 -9.16
CA ILE A 368 -9.11 -19.76 -8.25
C ILE A 368 -7.80 -18.96 -8.15
N PRO A 369 -7.22 -18.77 -6.94
CA PRO A 369 -6.18 -17.78 -6.73
C PRO A 369 -4.86 -18.25 -7.32
N SER A 370 -4.33 -17.47 -8.26
CA SER A 370 -2.91 -17.51 -8.66
C SER A 370 -1.93 -17.15 -7.52
N LEU A 371 -2.43 -16.87 -6.32
CA LEU A 371 -1.64 -16.57 -5.14
C LEU A 371 -1.29 -17.85 -4.38
N THR A 372 -0.01 -18.01 -4.02
CA THR A 372 0.49 -19.19 -3.31
C THR A 372 0.75 -18.86 -1.84
N MET A 373 0.13 -19.58 -0.93
CA MET A 373 0.39 -19.41 0.50
C MET A 373 1.68 -20.16 0.91
N THR A 374 2.71 -19.44 1.33
CA THR A 374 4.01 -19.99 1.72
C THR A 374 4.36 -19.63 3.16
N HIS A 375 5.14 -20.49 3.82
CA HIS A 375 5.72 -20.17 5.13
C HIS A 375 6.78 -19.08 4.97
N TYR A 376 6.84 -18.15 5.92
CA TYR A 376 7.79 -17.03 5.88
C TYR A 376 8.77 -17.05 7.06
N SER A 377 8.27 -16.89 8.29
CA SER A 377 9.13 -16.85 9.47
C SER A 377 8.31 -17.02 10.75
N GLY A 378 8.77 -17.86 11.68
CA GLY A 378 8.05 -18.17 12.91
C GLY A 378 6.63 -18.64 12.62
N SER A 379 5.64 -17.98 13.20
CA SER A 379 4.20 -18.24 12.97
C SER A 379 3.62 -17.54 11.73
N LYS A 380 4.43 -16.75 11.01
CA LYS A 380 3.98 -15.93 9.88
C LYS A 380 4.07 -16.69 8.55
N TRP A 381 3.05 -16.50 7.75
CA TRP A 381 2.89 -16.97 6.38
C TRP A 381 2.74 -15.77 5.44
N THR A 382 2.85 -16.02 4.14
CA THR A 382 2.70 -15.03 3.09
C THR A 382 1.81 -15.52 1.96
N LEU A 383 0.96 -14.65 1.39
CA LEU A 383 0.29 -14.89 0.11
C LEU A 383 1.16 -14.32 -1.00
N GLN A 384 1.89 -15.20 -1.68
CA GLN A 384 2.85 -14.83 -2.71
C GLN A 384 2.15 -14.56 -4.05
N PRO A 385 2.53 -13.48 -4.76
CA PRO A 385 2.16 -13.30 -6.16
C PRO A 385 2.85 -14.36 -7.03
N LYS A 386 2.47 -14.38 -8.32
CA LYS A 386 3.26 -15.05 -9.35
C LYS A 386 4.57 -14.30 -9.59
N ILE A 387 5.66 -15.03 -9.81
CA ILE A 387 6.97 -14.42 -10.05
C ILE A 387 6.97 -13.58 -11.32
N GLU A 388 6.21 -13.99 -12.33
CA GLU A 388 6.04 -13.29 -13.61
C GLU A 388 5.45 -11.88 -13.39
N TRP A 389 4.52 -11.72 -12.45
CA TRP A 389 3.94 -10.40 -12.16
C TRP A 389 4.98 -9.45 -11.55
N VAL A 390 5.81 -9.97 -10.64
CA VAL A 390 6.90 -9.18 -10.04
C VAL A 390 7.93 -8.82 -11.10
N GLN A 391 8.31 -9.77 -11.95
CA GLN A 391 9.23 -9.55 -13.07
C GLN A 391 8.71 -8.47 -14.02
N GLU A 392 7.45 -8.56 -14.45
CA GLU A 392 6.85 -7.63 -15.41
C GLU A 392 6.90 -6.19 -14.87
N ILE A 393 6.55 -5.98 -13.60
CA ILE A 393 6.62 -4.67 -12.95
C ILE A 393 8.07 -4.18 -12.87
N VAL A 394 9.00 -5.02 -12.41
CA VAL A 394 10.42 -4.64 -12.27
C VAL A 394 11.04 -4.26 -13.62
N GLN A 395 10.81 -5.06 -14.66
CA GLN A 395 11.35 -4.80 -16.00
C GLN A 395 10.76 -3.53 -16.61
N ALA A 396 9.48 -3.26 -16.35
CA ALA A 396 8.84 -2.01 -16.76
C ALA A 396 9.48 -0.81 -16.02
N CYS A 397 9.67 -0.89 -14.71
CA CYS A 397 10.37 0.13 -13.93
C CYS A 397 11.81 0.36 -14.41
N ASP A 398 12.57 -0.71 -14.72
CA ASP A 398 13.93 -0.61 -15.26
C ASP A 398 13.97 0.17 -16.57
N LYS A 399 13.05 -0.12 -17.50
CA LYS A 399 12.93 0.61 -18.77
C LYS A 399 12.63 2.09 -18.57
N ALA A 400 11.91 2.44 -17.51
CA ALA A 400 11.57 3.81 -17.17
C ALA A 400 12.60 4.51 -16.25
N GLY A 401 13.66 3.81 -15.81
CA GLY A 401 14.62 4.34 -14.85
C GLY A 401 13.98 4.67 -13.49
N ILE A 402 13.00 3.85 -13.08
CA ILE A 402 12.28 3.97 -11.80
C ILE A 402 12.87 2.96 -10.82
N PRO A 403 13.38 3.41 -9.65
CA PRO A 403 13.90 2.50 -8.64
C PRO A 403 12.80 1.61 -8.05
N VAL A 404 13.18 0.37 -7.71
CA VAL A 404 12.25 -0.62 -7.15
C VAL A 404 12.71 -1.10 -5.77
N PHE A 405 11.76 -1.13 -4.84
CA PHE A 405 11.92 -1.74 -3.52
C PHE A 405 11.10 -3.04 -3.42
N LEU A 406 11.78 -4.18 -3.44
CA LEU A 406 11.19 -5.49 -3.19
C LEU A 406 11.22 -5.80 -1.70
N LYS A 407 10.05 -6.06 -1.14
CA LYS A 407 9.90 -6.36 0.29
C LYS A 407 10.38 -7.76 0.63
N LYS A 408 11.01 -7.92 1.80
CA LYS A 408 11.55 -9.21 2.29
C LYS A 408 10.49 -10.30 2.40
N ASN A 409 9.21 -9.95 2.53
CA ASN A 409 8.13 -10.93 2.51
C ASN A 409 7.93 -11.60 1.13
N LEU A 410 8.66 -11.20 0.09
CA LEU A 410 8.79 -11.92 -1.17
C LEU A 410 9.90 -12.97 -1.18
N ASN A 411 10.75 -13.05 -0.14
CA ASN A 411 11.85 -14.02 -0.07
C ASN A 411 11.42 -15.48 -0.35
N PRO A 412 10.30 -15.99 0.21
CA PRO A 412 9.86 -17.37 -0.08
C PRO A 412 9.56 -17.62 -1.56
N LEU A 413 9.17 -16.57 -2.30
CA LEU A 413 8.93 -16.65 -3.74
C LEU A 413 10.23 -16.47 -4.53
N LEU A 414 11.05 -15.49 -4.19
CA LEU A 414 12.13 -15.02 -5.05
C LEU A 414 13.45 -15.77 -4.84
N LEU A 415 13.87 -16.04 -3.60
CA LEU A 415 15.19 -16.61 -3.31
C LEU A 415 15.47 -17.93 -4.07
N PRO A 416 14.50 -18.86 -4.26
CA PRO A 416 14.74 -20.07 -5.05
C PRO A 416 15.14 -19.79 -6.52
N HIS A 417 14.83 -18.62 -7.05
CA HIS A 417 15.04 -18.25 -8.45
C HIS A 417 16.16 -17.20 -8.66
N VAL A 418 17.07 -17.01 -7.70
CA VAL A 418 18.23 -16.09 -7.84
C VAL A 418 19.01 -16.28 -9.14
N LYS A 419 19.22 -17.53 -9.57
CA LYS A 419 19.97 -17.84 -10.80
C LYS A 419 19.20 -17.50 -12.08
N GLU A 420 17.88 -17.61 -12.02
CA GLU A 420 16.99 -17.41 -13.17
C GLU A 420 16.65 -15.92 -13.35
N TYR A 421 16.44 -15.19 -12.25
CA TYR A 421 16.09 -13.77 -12.23
C TYR A 421 17.06 -12.92 -11.40
N PRO A 422 18.36 -12.85 -11.75
CA PRO A 422 19.37 -12.15 -10.96
C PRO A 422 19.13 -10.63 -10.85
N PHE A 423 18.33 -10.03 -11.73
CA PHE A 423 17.97 -8.60 -11.69
C PHE A 423 16.95 -8.24 -10.58
N LEU A 424 16.35 -9.24 -9.92
CA LEU A 424 15.48 -9.04 -8.75
C LEU A 424 16.28 -8.91 -7.45
N PHE A 425 17.61 -9.02 -7.51
CA PHE A 425 18.49 -9.04 -6.35
C PHE A 425 19.53 -7.94 -6.43
N ASN A 426 19.95 -7.45 -5.28
CA ASN A 426 21.07 -6.52 -5.20
C ASN A 426 22.38 -7.32 -5.20
N LYS A 427 23.18 -7.18 -6.26
CA LYS A 427 24.47 -7.87 -6.43
C LYS A 427 25.49 -7.52 -5.35
N GLU A 428 25.35 -6.38 -4.70
CA GLU A 428 26.27 -5.86 -3.68
C GLU A 428 25.85 -6.27 -2.26
N ARG A 429 24.64 -6.79 -2.07
CA ARG A 429 24.14 -7.27 -0.77
C ARG A 429 24.11 -8.78 -0.74
N ILE A 430 25.30 -9.36 -0.72
CA ILE A 430 25.47 -10.77 -0.36
C ILE A 430 25.84 -10.77 1.14
N ASP A 431 25.06 -11.47 1.96
CA ASP A 431 25.39 -11.59 3.38
C ASP A 431 26.66 -12.44 3.58
N SER A 432 27.18 -12.48 4.81
CA SER A 432 28.38 -13.24 5.16
C SER A 432 28.27 -14.75 4.91
N PHE A 433 27.06 -15.25 4.63
CA PHE A 433 26.76 -16.64 4.34
C PHE A 433 26.50 -16.89 2.84
N GLY A 434 26.66 -15.88 1.99
CA GLY A 434 26.44 -16.00 0.55
C GLY A 434 24.99 -15.81 0.11
N ASN A 435 24.08 -15.39 1.00
CA ASN A 435 22.68 -15.19 0.65
C ASN A 435 22.47 -13.84 -0.02
N TRP A 436 21.72 -13.86 -1.12
CA TRP A 436 21.38 -12.68 -1.90
C TRP A 436 20.29 -11.87 -1.24
N GLY A 437 20.53 -10.57 -1.07
CA GLY A 437 19.51 -9.61 -0.68
C GLY A 437 18.60 -9.25 -1.86
N LEU A 438 17.30 -9.09 -1.59
CA LEU A 438 16.38 -8.54 -2.58
C LEU A 438 16.80 -7.13 -2.98
N ARG A 439 16.42 -6.74 -4.20
CA ARG A 439 16.55 -5.37 -4.69
C ARG A 439 15.74 -4.41 -3.81
N GLN A 440 16.41 -3.48 -3.15
CA GLN A 440 15.82 -2.52 -2.19
C GLN A 440 16.29 -1.10 -2.48
N GLU A 441 15.94 -0.59 -3.65
CA GLU A 441 16.35 0.74 -4.10
C GLU A 441 15.43 1.83 -3.54
N MET A 442 16.03 2.95 -3.16
CA MET A 442 15.32 4.17 -2.75
C MET A 442 15.38 5.18 -3.89
N PRO A 443 14.39 6.09 -4.02
CA PRO A 443 14.50 7.19 -4.98
C PRO A 443 15.68 8.08 -4.59
N GLY A 444 16.57 8.33 -5.55
CA GLY A 444 17.71 9.21 -5.38
C GLY A 444 17.21 10.64 -5.23
N ILE A 445 17.18 11.14 -4.00
CA ILE A 445 16.95 12.55 -3.70
C ILE A 445 18.02 12.98 -2.72
N GLU A 446 18.89 13.84 -3.21
CA GLU A 446 19.64 14.76 -2.37
C GLU A 446 18.60 15.74 -1.81
N LEU A 447 18.20 15.51 -0.55
CA LEU A 447 17.36 16.43 0.21
C LEU A 447 18.24 17.52 0.81
#